data_AF-A0A2R4XGU3-F1
#
_entry.id   AF-A0A2R4XGU3-F1
#
_cell.length_a   1.000
_cell.length_b   1.000
_cell.length_c   1.000
_cell.angle_alpha   90.00
_cell.angle_beta   90.00
_cell.angle_gamma   90.00
#
_symmetry.space_group_name_H-M   'P 1'
#
loop_
_entity.id
_entity.type
_entity.pdbx_description
1 polymer ?
#
loop_
_entity_poly.entity_id
_entity_poly.type
_entity_poly.pdbx_seq_one_letter_code
_entity_poly.pdbx_strand_id
1 'polypeptide(L)'
;MHRSAIKPDLFADQEHKNKLDSLGDPLLDLEKHIDFKALAAKVDAVAPREISPKGGRPAYPTETMIRILVLKRLHNLSDEAMEYQLLDRMSYKRFCGLIDSRTIPDRTTLWTFENRIGTDGAKALFDGVESQLLKKGFMARAGQIIDATIVPVPKQHNRSAEKELIKQGAMPADWKPAKRRQKDVDATWTKKHGKSFFGYKLSINVDKKYKIIRKFETDTASVGDGDHFNAVIDPFNTSADVYADRGYPSKARDQWLKENGYRNQIQRKGQANKPLSEAQQRRNHRIAKTRARVEHVFAIMEQMGGKMIRTIGQARADFAMTMMATCYNLKRFVYFQKNGIKAF
;
A
#
# COMPACT_ATOMS: atom_id res chain seq x y z
N MET A 1 1.51 46.87 -32.78
CA MET A 1 1.97 45.56 -32.28
C MET A 1 0.99 45.07 -31.22
N HIS A 2 0.32 43.94 -31.43
CA HIS A 2 -0.45 43.30 -30.36
C HIS A 2 0.51 42.80 -29.29
N ARG A 3 0.35 43.28 -28.04
CA ARG A 3 1.04 42.71 -26.89
C ARG A 3 0.52 41.29 -26.69
N SER A 4 1.37 40.30 -26.89
CA SER A 4 1.06 38.89 -26.59
C SER A 4 1.52 38.55 -25.18
N ALA A 5 0.73 37.75 -24.46
CA ALA A 5 1.14 37.15 -23.20
C ALA A 5 2.16 36.01 -23.41
N ILE A 6 2.26 35.46 -24.63
CA ILE A 6 3.22 34.42 -24.99
C ILE A 6 4.56 35.08 -25.28
N LYS A 7 5.55 34.83 -24.43
CA LYS A 7 6.92 35.31 -24.57
C LYS A 7 7.85 34.11 -24.80
N PRO A 8 8.37 33.89 -26.02
CA PRO A 8 9.36 32.85 -26.24
C PRO A 8 10.66 33.24 -25.55
N ASP A 9 11.22 32.34 -24.76
CA ASP A 9 12.51 32.50 -24.07
C ASP A 9 13.30 31.19 -24.20
N LEU A 10 14.59 31.31 -24.49
CA LEU A 10 15.55 30.21 -24.51
C LEU A 10 15.70 29.55 -23.14
N PHE A 11 15.40 30.28 -22.05
CA PHE A 11 15.49 29.80 -20.67
C PHE A 11 14.14 29.46 -20.02
N ALA A 12 13.05 29.41 -20.80
CA ALA A 12 11.70 29.15 -20.29
C ALA A 12 11.63 27.88 -19.41
N ASP A 13 12.30 26.80 -19.79
CA ASP A 13 12.33 25.56 -19.01
C ASP A 13 12.99 25.72 -17.63
N GLN A 14 14.07 26.51 -17.56
CA GLN A 14 14.75 26.80 -16.30
C GLN A 14 13.91 27.73 -15.41
N GLU A 15 13.22 28.71 -16.00
CA GLU A 15 12.28 29.56 -15.27
C GLU A 15 11.09 28.76 -14.73
N HIS A 16 10.49 27.88 -15.53
CA HIS A 16 9.44 26.97 -15.10
C HIS A 16 9.90 26.07 -13.95
N LYS A 17 11.12 25.52 -14.03
CA LYS A 17 11.73 24.73 -12.96
C LYS A 17 11.90 25.53 -11.67
N ASN A 18 12.45 26.74 -11.75
CA ASN A 18 12.61 27.62 -10.58
C ASN A 18 11.26 27.99 -9.97
N LYS A 19 10.25 28.23 -10.82
CA LYS A 19 8.89 28.54 -10.36
C LYS A 19 8.26 27.34 -9.65
N LEU A 20 8.40 26.13 -10.19
CA LEU A 20 7.93 24.90 -9.54
C LEU A 20 8.58 24.71 -8.17
N ASP A 21 9.88 24.96 -8.06
CA ASP A 21 10.60 24.87 -6.79
C ASP A 21 10.05 25.89 -5.78
N SER A 22 9.73 27.12 -6.22
CA SER A 22 9.10 28.13 -5.37
C SER A 22 7.67 27.79 -4.94
N LEU A 23 6.95 26.97 -5.72
CA LEU A 23 5.59 26.51 -5.40
C LEU A 23 5.61 25.30 -4.44
N GLY A 24 6.77 24.69 -4.22
CA GLY A 24 6.96 23.56 -3.30
C GLY A 24 6.58 22.23 -3.93
N ASP A 25 7.43 21.70 -4.81
CA ASP A 25 7.27 20.37 -5.42
C ASP A 25 7.24 19.27 -4.34
N PRO A 26 6.11 18.56 -4.15
CA PRO A 26 5.99 17.50 -3.15
C PRO A 26 6.97 16.33 -3.37
N LEU A 27 7.47 16.14 -4.60
CA LEU A 27 8.43 15.09 -4.91
C LEU A 27 9.84 15.41 -4.41
N LEU A 28 10.20 16.70 -4.35
CA LEU A 28 11.46 17.13 -3.75
C LEU A 28 11.47 16.89 -2.24
N ASP A 29 10.31 17.03 -1.58
CA ASP A 29 10.19 16.70 -0.16
C ASP A 29 10.38 15.21 0.10
N LEU A 30 9.88 14.34 -0.79
CA LEU A 30 10.14 12.90 -0.73
C LEU A 30 11.65 12.63 -0.88
N GLU A 31 12.30 13.20 -1.89
CA GLU A 31 13.73 13.03 -2.11
C GLU A 31 14.57 13.53 -0.92
N LYS A 32 14.19 14.65 -0.32
CA LYS A 32 14.91 15.24 0.82
C LYS A 32 14.84 14.39 2.09
N HIS A 33 13.73 13.69 2.31
CA HIS A 33 13.46 13.03 3.59
C HIS A 33 13.60 11.51 3.55
N ILE A 34 13.57 10.92 2.36
CA ILE A 34 13.63 9.47 2.17
C ILE A 34 14.96 9.10 1.55
N ASP A 35 15.70 8.21 2.23
CA ASP A 35 16.94 7.65 1.69
C ASP A 35 16.60 6.53 0.69
N PHE A 36 16.34 6.90 -0.57
CA PHE A 36 16.02 5.94 -1.63
C PHE A 36 17.18 5.01 -1.98
N LYS A 37 18.43 5.45 -1.76
CA LYS A 37 19.62 4.62 -1.98
C LYS A 37 19.67 3.47 -0.96
N ALA A 38 19.36 3.74 0.31
CA ALA A 38 19.24 2.69 1.32
C ALA A 38 18.06 1.74 1.04
N LEU A 39 16.93 2.25 0.53
CA LEU A 39 15.82 1.40 0.09
C LEU A 39 16.24 0.49 -1.08
N ALA A 40 16.95 1.04 -2.07
CA ALA A 40 17.46 0.29 -3.20
C ALA A 40 18.43 -0.82 -2.79
N ALA A 41 19.34 -0.53 -1.84
CA ALA A 41 20.26 -1.53 -1.31
C ALA A 41 19.52 -2.70 -0.62
N LYS A 42 18.46 -2.42 0.15
CA LYS A 42 17.63 -3.47 0.76
C LYS A 42 16.92 -4.33 -0.28
N VAL A 43 16.38 -3.72 -1.33
CA VAL A 43 15.73 -4.46 -2.42
C VAL A 43 16.73 -5.31 -3.18
N ASP A 44 17.89 -4.75 -3.53
CA ASP A 44 18.94 -5.48 -4.26
C ASP A 44 19.51 -6.65 -3.43
N ALA A 45 19.48 -6.58 -2.10
CA ALA A 45 19.90 -7.70 -1.24
C ALA A 45 18.93 -8.89 -1.31
N VAL A 46 17.63 -8.64 -1.50
CA VAL A 46 16.58 -9.67 -1.58
C VAL A 46 16.35 -10.13 -3.02
N ALA A 47 16.41 -9.20 -3.97
CA ALA A 47 16.20 -9.42 -5.39
C ALA A 47 17.37 -8.80 -6.18
N PRO A 48 18.51 -9.50 -6.25
CA PRO A 48 19.71 -9.01 -6.93
C PRO A 48 19.45 -8.64 -8.40
N ARG A 49 20.22 -7.68 -8.88
CA ARG A 49 20.19 -7.31 -10.29
C ARG A 49 20.86 -8.40 -11.12
N GLU A 50 20.15 -8.89 -12.13
CA GLU A 50 20.73 -9.78 -13.12
C GLU A 50 21.78 -9.03 -13.94
N ILE A 51 23.03 -9.46 -13.85
CA ILE A 51 24.12 -8.97 -14.69
C ILE A 51 24.29 -10.01 -15.79
N SER A 52 23.85 -9.69 -17.01
CA SER A 52 24.02 -10.59 -18.14
C SER A 52 25.51 -10.73 -18.48
N PRO A 53 26.08 -11.95 -18.45
CA PRO A 53 27.48 -12.16 -18.82
C PRO A 53 27.74 -11.96 -20.32
N LYS A 54 26.68 -11.97 -21.15
CA LYS A 54 26.79 -11.90 -22.62
C LYS A 54 26.88 -10.48 -23.20
N GLY A 55 26.87 -9.45 -22.36
CA GLY A 55 26.86 -8.06 -22.80
C GLY A 55 25.49 -7.66 -23.38
N GLY A 56 24.84 -6.70 -22.75
CA GLY A 56 23.55 -6.17 -23.17
C GLY A 56 23.30 -4.82 -22.51
N ARG A 57 22.19 -4.16 -22.85
CA ARG A 57 21.83 -2.90 -22.20
C ARG A 57 21.71 -3.12 -20.70
N PRO A 58 22.46 -2.38 -19.86
CA PRO A 58 22.40 -2.58 -18.42
C PRO A 58 21.01 -2.24 -17.90
N ALA A 59 20.57 -2.97 -16.88
CA ALA A 59 19.34 -2.68 -16.18
C ALA A 59 19.42 -1.29 -15.53
N TYR A 60 18.29 -0.57 -15.49
CA TYR A 60 18.21 0.70 -14.78
C TYR A 60 18.56 0.53 -13.29
N PRO A 61 19.14 1.57 -12.65
CA PRO A 61 19.39 1.55 -11.22
C PRO A 61 18.12 1.24 -10.43
N THR A 62 18.23 0.35 -9.43
CA THR A 62 17.10 -0.03 -8.58
C THR A 62 16.50 1.18 -7.86
N GLU A 63 17.31 2.17 -7.50
CA GLU A 63 16.85 3.43 -6.93
C GLU A 63 15.85 4.16 -7.84
N THR A 64 16.23 4.39 -9.10
CA THR A 64 15.35 5.01 -10.12
C THR A 64 14.05 4.24 -10.27
N MET A 65 14.12 2.90 -10.34
CA MET A 65 12.94 2.06 -10.51
C MET A 65 12.01 2.11 -9.28
N ILE A 66 12.55 2.15 -8.06
CA ILE A 66 11.76 2.34 -6.84
C ILE A 66 11.06 3.69 -6.84
N ARG A 67 11.77 4.77 -7.22
CA ARG A 67 11.16 6.11 -7.34
C ARG A 67 9.99 6.10 -8.33
N ILE A 68 10.14 5.43 -9.47
CA ILE A 68 9.05 5.25 -10.44
C ILE A 68 7.89 4.45 -9.84
N LEU A 69 8.14 3.36 -9.12
CA LEU A 69 7.08 2.59 -8.46
C LEU A 69 6.31 3.42 -7.44
N VAL A 70 7.00 4.27 -6.67
CA VAL A 70 6.36 5.19 -5.74
C VAL A 70 5.44 6.16 -6.49
N LEU A 71 5.91 6.80 -7.57
CA LEU A 71 5.05 7.65 -8.40
C LEU A 71 3.84 6.92 -8.98
N LYS A 72 4.08 5.73 -9.56
CA LYS A 72 3.04 4.88 -10.14
C LYS A 72 1.93 4.62 -9.12
N ARG A 73 2.28 4.35 -7.87
CA ARG A 73 1.32 4.01 -6.81
C ARG A 73 0.69 5.22 -6.16
N LEU A 74 1.42 6.32 -5.99
CA LEU A 74 0.86 7.59 -5.47
C LEU A 74 -0.26 8.14 -6.37
N HIS A 75 -0.18 7.89 -7.67
CA HIS A 75 -1.11 8.39 -8.68
C HIS A 75 -1.99 7.30 -9.33
N ASN A 76 -1.94 6.05 -8.83
CA ASN A 76 -2.60 4.87 -9.39
C ASN A 76 -2.50 4.73 -10.93
N LEU A 77 -1.29 4.89 -11.46
CA LEU A 77 -1.00 4.81 -12.88
C LEU A 77 -0.79 3.36 -13.33
N SER A 78 -1.20 3.04 -14.56
CA SER A 78 -0.75 1.81 -15.24
C SER A 78 0.71 1.96 -15.68
N ASP A 79 1.33 0.87 -16.13
CA ASP A 79 2.69 0.96 -16.67
C ASP A 79 2.75 1.80 -17.95
N GLU A 80 1.76 1.67 -18.85
CA GLU A 80 1.63 2.53 -20.04
C GLU A 80 1.49 4.01 -19.65
N ALA A 81 0.62 4.30 -18.67
CA ALA A 81 0.41 5.66 -18.20
C ALA A 81 1.67 6.21 -17.51
N MET A 82 2.39 5.39 -16.76
CA MET A 82 3.63 5.81 -16.11
C MET A 82 4.72 6.14 -17.13
N GLU A 83 4.88 5.32 -18.18
CA GLU A 83 5.80 5.60 -19.29
C GLU A 83 5.47 6.95 -19.96
N TYR A 84 4.20 7.18 -20.30
CA TYR A 84 3.74 8.45 -20.87
C TYR A 84 4.05 9.63 -19.93
N GLN A 85 3.74 9.49 -18.64
CA GLN A 85 3.96 10.55 -17.65
C GLN A 85 5.45 10.83 -17.41
N LEU A 86 6.35 9.85 -17.55
CA LEU A 86 7.79 10.09 -17.51
C LEU A 86 8.26 10.88 -18.73
N LEU A 87 7.68 10.69 -19.92
CA LEU A 87 8.03 11.48 -21.09
C LEU A 87 7.54 12.93 -20.97
N ASP A 88 6.29 13.09 -20.54
CA ASP A 88 5.55 14.35 -20.49
C ASP A 88 5.95 15.26 -19.30
N ARG A 89 6.09 14.69 -18.09
CA ARG A 89 6.28 15.49 -16.87
C ARG A 89 7.74 15.64 -16.47
N MET A 90 8.24 16.87 -16.53
CA MET A 90 9.59 17.21 -16.07
C MET A 90 9.82 16.87 -14.59
N SER A 91 8.87 17.14 -13.70
CA SER A 91 9.00 16.83 -12.26
C SER A 91 9.18 15.33 -11.99
N TYR A 92 8.55 14.47 -12.79
CA TYR A 92 8.70 13.02 -12.66
C TYR A 92 10.09 12.58 -13.15
N LYS A 93 10.56 13.11 -14.28
CA LYS A 93 11.95 12.88 -14.74
C LYS A 93 12.96 13.32 -13.70
N ARG A 94 12.77 14.51 -13.12
CA ARG A 94 13.61 15.04 -12.04
C ARG A 94 13.66 14.10 -10.86
N PHE A 95 12.50 13.77 -10.32
CA PHE A 95 12.40 12.90 -9.16
C PHE A 95 13.04 11.54 -9.42
N CYS A 96 12.88 10.96 -10.62
CA CYS A 96 13.45 9.66 -10.95
C CYS A 96 14.95 9.70 -11.34
N GLY A 97 15.59 10.88 -11.39
CA GLY A 97 16.98 11.01 -11.82
C GLY A 97 17.17 10.80 -13.33
N LEU A 98 16.17 11.16 -14.14
CA LEU A 98 16.10 10.92 -15.58
C LEU A 98 16.10 12.20 -16.42
N ILE A 99 16.38 13.38 -15.86
CA ILE A 99 16.37 14.66 -16.61
C ILE A 99 17.31 14.58 -17.82
N ASP A 100 18.55 14.20 -17.59
CA ASP A 100 19.60 14.16 -18.62
C ASP A 100 19.67 12.79 -19.34
N SER A 101 18.71 11.91 -19.05
CA SER A 101 18.68 10.58 -19.64
C SER A 101 18.05 10.64 -21.02
N ARG A 102 18.79 10.20 -22.05
CA ARG A 102 18.24 10.00 -23.40
C ARG A 102 17.12 8.96 -23.43
N THR A 103 17.17 7.99 -22.51
CA THR A 103 16.26 6.85 -22.51
C THR A 103 15.46 6.78 -21.21
N ILE A 104 14.17 6.45 -21.34
CA ILE A 104 13.27 6.30 -20.20
C ILE A 104 12.85 4.81 -20.10
N PRO A 105 12.64 4.26 -18.89
CA PRO A 105 12.06 2.93 -18.75
C PRO A 105 10.69 2.87 -19.41
N ASP A 106 10.54 1.97 -20.38
CA ASP A 106 9.24 1.70 -20.99
C ASP A 106 8.40 0.80 -20.06
N ARG A 107 7.14 0.61 -20.44
CA ARG A 107 6.23 -0.29 -19.72
C ARG A 107 6.80 -1.69 -19.48
N THR A 108 7.48 -2.26 -20.48
CA THR A 108 7.99 -3.64 -20.36
C THR A 108 9.13 -3.72 -19.35
N THR A 109 9.96 -2.67 -19.28
CA THR A 109 11.00 -2.50 -18.26
C THR A 109 10.40 -2.39 -16.87
N LEU A 110 9.33 -1.57 -16.70
CA LEU A 110 8.63 -1.44 -15.43
C LEU A 110 8.03 -2.78 -14.96
N TRP A 111 7.34 -3.47 -15.87
CA TRP A 111 6.75 -4.78 -15.59
C TRP A 111 7.79 -5.83 -15.23
N THR A 112 8.91 -5.87 -15.96
CA THR A 112 10.02 -6.79 -15.67
C THR A 112 10.61 -6.52 -14.29
N PHE A 113 10.75 -5.25 -13.91
CA PHE A 113 11.23 -4.88 -12.59
C PHE A 113 10.26 -5.28 -11.47
N GLU A 114 8.95 -5.04 -11.64
CA GLU A 114 7.95 -5.48 -10.66
C GLU A 114 8.00 -7.00 -10.45
N ASN A 115 8.12 -7.79 -11.52
CA ASN A 115 8.26 -9.24 -11.38
C ASN A 115 9.59 -9.66 -10.75
N ARG A 116 10.69 -8.97 -11.07
CA ARG A 116 12.01 -9.27 -10.50
C ARG A 116 12.01 -9.14 -8.99
N ILE A 117 11.48 -8.03 -8.47
CA ILE A 117 11.48 -7.78 -7.03
C ILE A 117 10.38 -8.57 -6.33
N GLY A 118 9.24 -8.80 -6.99
CA GLY A 118 8.12 -9.56 -6.45
C GLY A 118 7.63 -9.07 -5.09
N THR A 119 6.87 -9.92 -4.40
CA THR A 119 6.34 -9.62 -3.06
C THR A 119 7.44 -9.41 -2.04
N ASP A 120 8.55 -10.15 -2.13
CA ASP A 120 9.65 -10.06 -1.15
C ASP A 120 10.40 -8.74 -1.25
N GLY A 121 10.65 -8.25 -2.46
CA GLY A 121 11.23 -6.92 -2.66
C GLY A 121 10.29 -5.79 -2.24
N ALA A 122 8.97 -5.95 -2.44
CA ALA A 122 7.99 -4.99 -1.91
C ALA A 122 7.97 -4.96 -0.37
N LYS A 123 8.07 -6.13 0.27
CA LYS A 123 8.21 -6.24 1.73
C LYS A 123 9.53 -5.62 2.20
N ALA A 124 10.64 -5.86 1.50
CA ALA A 124 11.93 -5.24 1.80
C ALA A 124 11.88 -3.70 1.71
N LEU A 125 11.11 -3.15 0.77
CA LEU A 125 10.83 -1.70 0.71
C LEU A 125 10.05 -1.22 1.93
N PHE A 126 8.97 -1.92 2.29
CA PHE A 126 8.18 -1.60 3.47
C PHE A 126 9.04 -1.58 4.74
N ASP A 127 9.83 -2.64 4.96
CA ASP A 127 10.74 -2.77 6.10
C ASP A 127 11.87 -1.74 6.05
N GLY A 128 12.29 -1.33 4.85
CA GLY A 128 13.22 -0.23 4.62
C GLY A 128 12.68 1.11 5.11
N VAL A 129 11.42 1.43 4.76
CA VAL A 129 10.74 2.63 5.23
C VAL A 129 10.53 2.59 6.73
N GLU A 130 10.14 1.45 7.29
CA GLU A 130 10.02 1.26 8.73
C GLU A 130 11.36 1.50 9.45
N SER A 131 12.46 0.98 8.91
CA SER A 131 13.80 1.20 9.48
C SER A 131 14.16 2.69 9.53
N GLN A 132 13.80 3.47 8.50
CA GLN A 132 14.04 4.92 8.48
C GLN A 132 13.15 5.65 9.49
N LEU A 133 11.89 5.25 9.63
CA LEU A 133 10.97 5.79 10.63
C LEU A 133 11.46 5.54 12.07
N LEU A 134 11.95 4.33 12.35
CA LEU A 134 12.52 3.96 13.64
C LEU A 134 13.78 4.76 13.96
N LYS A 135 14.69 4.96 12.98
CA LYS A 135 15.87 5.82 13.14
C LYS A 135 15.53 7.27 13.49
N LYS A 136 14.36 7.76 13.08
CA LYS A 136 13.84 9.09 13.43
C LYS A 136 13.03 9.11 14.74
N GLY A 137 12.98 7.99 15.47
CA GLY A 137 12.33 7.86 16.77
C GLY A 137 10.84 7.54 16.72
N PHE A 138 10.23 7.36 15.54
CA PHE A 138 8.82 7.02 15.41
C PHE A 138 8.57 5.55 15.76
N MET A 139 8.61 5.22 17.05
CA MET A 139 8.40 3.87 17.58
C MET A 139 6.93 3.60 17.92
N ALA A 140 6.53 2.34 17.83
CA ALA A 140 5.21 1.87 18.24
C ALA A 140 5.17 1.73 19.78
N ARG A 141 4.64 2.74 20.49
CA ARG A 141 4.51 2.67 21.98
C ARG A 141 3.16 3.10 22.52
N ALA A 142 2.24 3.53 21.66
CA ALA A 142 0.96 4.12 22.07
C ALA A 142 -0.23 3.15 21.99
N GLY A 143 0.01 1.91 21.58
CA GLY A 143 -1.03 0.90 21.28
C GLY A 143 -1.20 0.69 19.78
N GLN A 144 -1.87 -0.39 19.44
CA GLN A 144 -2.03 -0.90 18.07
C GLN A 144 -3.51 -0.98 17.69
N ILE A 145 -3.84 -0.46 16.51
CA ILE A 145 -5.20 -0.47 15.95
C ILE A 145 -5.20 -1.44 14.78
N ILE A 146 -6.02 -2.48 14.88
CA ILE A 146 -6.21 -3.48 13.84
C ILE A 146 -7.51 -3.18 13.10
N ASP A 147 -7.42 -3.14 11.77
CA ASP A 147 -8.58 -3.01 10.90
C ASP A 147 -8.31 -3.60 9.51
N ALA A 148 -9.37 -3.96 8.79
CA ALA A 148 -9.27 -4.57 7.47
C ALA A 148 -10.15 -3.84 6.45
N THR A 149 -9.60 -3.66 5.25
CA THR A 149 -10.31 -3.13 4.09
C THR A 149 -10.37 -4.17 2.98
N ILE A 150 -11.47 -4.14 2.22
CA ILE A 150 -11.56 -4.88 0.96
C ILE A 150 -10.94 -4.01 -0.13
N VAL A 151 -10.08 -4.62 -0.94
CA VAL A 151 -9.40 -4.02 -2.09
C VAL A 151 -10.08 -4.58 -3.34
N PRO A 152 -11.03 -3.83 -3.95
CA PRO A 152 -11.78 -4.33 -5.09
C PRO A 152 -10.89 -4.53 -6.32
N VAL A 153 -11.28 -5.49 -7.16
CA VAL A 153 -10.71 -5.71 -8.50
C VAL A 153 -11.82 -5.71 -9.55
N PRO A 154 -11.51 -5.61 -10.86
CA PRO A 154 -12.50 -5.73 -11.91
C PRO A 154 -13.33 -7.00 -11.76
N LYS A 155 -14.66 -6.84 -11.68
CA LYS A 155 -15.59 -7.96 -11.48
C LYS A 155 -15.52 -8.92 -12.66
N GLN A 156 -15.30 -10.19 -12.36
CA GLN A 156 -15.23 -11.24 -13.36
C GLN A 156 -16.62 -11.86 -13.60
N HIS A 157 -17.05 -11.84 -14.86
CA HIS A 157 -18.26 -12.54 -15.29
C HIS A 157 -17.90 -13.97 -15.70
N ASN A 158 -18.25 -14.94 -14.84
CA ASN A 158 -18.10 -16.37 -15.06
C ASN A 158 -19.47 -17.06 -14.95
N ARG A 159 -19.70 -18.12 -15.71
CA ARG A 159 -20.90 -18.98 -15.61
C ARG A 159 -20.88 -19.77 -14.31
N SER A 160 -22.04 -20.23 -13.84
CA SER A 160 -22.14 -20.93 -12.55
C SER A 160 -21.27 -22.19 -12.49
N ALA A 161 -21.22 -22.99 -13.57
CA ALA A 161 -20.35 -24.17 -13.64
C ALA A 161 -18.85 -23.81 -13.60
N GLU A 162 -18.44 -22.72 -14.27
CA GLU A 162 -17.05 -22.24 -14.22
C GLU A 162 -16.68 -21.78 -12.80
N LYS A 163 -17.60 -21.14 -12.07
CA LYS A 163 -17.36 -20.69 -10.69
C LYS A 163 -17.09 -21.84 -9.74
N GLU A 164 -17.83 -22.94 -9.86
CA GLU A 164 -17.66 -24.10 -9.00
C GLU A 164 -16.31 -24.78 -9.24
N LEU A 165 -15.90 -24.91 -10.51
CA LEU A 165 -14.57 -25.40 -10.86
C LEU A 165 -13.46 -24.52 -10.27
N ILE A 166 -13.55 -23.20 -10.44
CA ILE A 166 -12.55 -22.26 -9.91
C ILE A 166 -12.48 -22.36 -8.38
N LYS A 167 -13.62 -22.49 -7.71
CA LYS A 167 -13.69 -22.66 -6.25
C LYS A 167 -13.00 -23.95 -5.76
N GLN A 168 -12.98 -24.98 -6.60
CA GLN A 168 -12.26 -26.24 -6.36
C GLN A 168 -10.78 -26.17 -6.78
N GLY A 169 -10.29 -25.01 -7.22
CA GLY A 169 -8.93 -24.83 -7.74
C GLY A 169 -8.73 -25.39 -9.15
N ALA A 170 -9.80 -25.79 -9.84
CA ALA A 170 -9.75 -26.32 -11.20
C ALA A 170 -9.94 -25.22 -12.25
N MET A 171 -9.16 -25.29 -13.33
CA MET A 171 -9.29 -24.39 -14.48
C MET A 171 -10.31 -24.94 -15.48
N PRO A 172 -11.30 -24.15 -15.93
CA PRO A 172 -12.23 -24.60 -16.97
C PRO A 172 -11.51 -24.98 -18.27
N ALA A 173 -11.77 -26.19 -18.76
CA ALA A 173 -11.08 -26.75 -19.93
C ALA A 173 -11.36 -25.97 -21.22
N ASP A 174 -12.57 -25.43 -21.35
CA ASP A 174 -13.07 -24.66 -22.49
C ASP A 174 -12.43 -23.27 -22.61
N TRP A 175 -11.71 -22.80 -21.60
CA TRP A 175 -11.03 -21.51 -21.66
C TRP A 175 -9.83 -21.57 -22.61
N LYS A 176 -9.91 -20.85 -23.72
CA LYS A 176 -8.75 -20.58 -24.60
C LYS A 176 -7.64 -19.87 -23.79
N PRO A 177 -6.35 -20.05 -24.14
CA PRO A 177 -5.23 -19.41 -23.43
C PRO A 177 -5.37 -17.90 -23.24
N ALA A 178 -5.92 -17.19 -24.23
CA ALA A 178 -6.18 -15.75 -24.14
C ALA A 178 -7.20 -15.38 -23.04
N LYS A 179 -8.28 -16.17 -22.91
CA LYS A 179 -9.29 -15.99 -21.85
C LYS A 179 -8.69 -16.25 -20.48
N ARG A 180 -7.88 -17.33 -20.34
CA ARG A 180 -7.22 -17.68 -19.07
C ARG A 180 -6.37 -16.54 -18.52
N ARG A 181 -5.58 -15.86 -19.37
CA ARG A 181 -4.72 -14.73 -18.98
C ARG A 181 -5.48 -13.49 -18.49
N GLN A 182 -6.77 -13.36 -18.81
CA GLN A 182 -7.60 -12.22 -18.42
C GLN A 182 -8.48 -12.51 -17.19
N LYS A 183 -8.48 -13.76 -16.71
CA LYS A 183 -9.33 -14.21 -15.60
C LYS A 183 -8.54 -14.23 -14.31
N ASP A 184 -8.98 -13.43 -13.36
CA ASP A 184 -8.53 -13.55 -11.97
C ASP A 184 -9.30 -14.68 -11.29
N VAL A 185 -8.59 -15.79 -11.07
CA VAL A 185 -9.11 -17.00 -10.42
C VAL A 185 -8.81 -17.03 -8.92
N ASP A 186 -7.94 -16.13 -8.44
CA ASP A 186 -7.52 -16.07 -7.04
C ASP A 186 -8.44 -15.13 -6.24
N ALA A 187 -8.88 -14.02 -6.84
CA ALA A 187 -9.81 -13.09 -6.21
C ALA A 187 -11.15 -13.76 -5.85
N THR A 188 -11.69 -13.45 -4.67
CA THR A 188 -12.92 -14.05 -4.16
C THR A 188 -14.03 -13.03 -3.91
N TRP A 189 -15.25 -13.54 -3.78
CA TRP A 189 -16.43 -12.74 -3.44
C TRP A 189 -16.64 -12.69 -1.93
N THR A 190 -17.07 -11.53 -1.43
CA THR A 190 -17.52 -11.36 -0.04
C THR A 190 -18.70 -10.40 0.03
N LYS A 191 -19.47 -10.43 1.11
CA LYS A 191 -20.61 -9.54 1.35
C LYS A 191 -20.39 -8.73 2.61
N LYS A 192 -20.31 -7.40 2.48
CA LYS A 192 -20.12 -6.46 3.60
C LYS A 192 -21.20 -5.38 3.53
N HIS A 193 -21.92 -5.15 4.63
CA HIS A 193 -23.04 -4.18 4.71
C HIS A 193 -24.09 -4.33 3.59
N GLY A 194 -24.49 -5.56 3.28
CA GLY A 194 -25.48 -5.83 2.25
C GLY A 194 -24.97 -5.74 0.80
N LYS A 195 -23.75 -5.24 0.57
CA LYS A 195 -23.14 -5.11 -0.76
C LYS A 195 -22.12 -6.23 -1.00
N SER A 196 -22.11 -6.75 -2.23
CA SER A 196 -21.14 -7.76 -2.66
C SER A 196 -19.90 -7.11 -3.27
N PHE A 197 -18.74 -7.54 -2.81
CA PHE A 197 -17.42 -7.12 -3.27
C PHE A 197 -16.67 -8.30 -3.87
N PHE A 198 -15.85 -8.02 -4.87
CA PHE A 198 -14.96 -8.99 -5.51
C PHE A 198 -13.54 -8.45 -5.46
N GLY A 199 -12.59 -9.22 -4.94
CA GLY A 199 -11.19 -8.82 -4.86
C GLY A 199 -10.45 -9.44 -3.70
N TYR A 200 -9.59 -8.63 -3.10
CA TYR A 200 -8.66 -9.03 -2.05
C TYR A 200 -8.95 -8.29 -0.75
N LYS A 201 -8.24 -8.67 0.30
CA LYS A 201 -8.30 -8.10 1.64
C LYS A 201 -6.93 -7.60 2.04
N LEU A 202 -6.91 -6.41 2.62
CA LEU A 202 -5.75 -5.82 3.27
C LEU A 202 -6.09 -5.58 4.74
N SER A 203 -5.51 -6.38 5.62
CA SER A 203 -5.56 -6.18 7.07
C SER A 203 -4.31 -5.40 7.49
N ILE A 204 -4.48 -4.36 8.30
CA ILE A 204 -3.36 -3.53 8.76
C ILE A 204 -3.37 -3.39 10.28
N ASN A 205 -2.17 -3.26 10.82
CA ASN A 205 -1.92 -2.79 12.17
C ASN A 205 -1.31 -1.41 12.10
N VAL A 206 -1.98 -0.46 12.74
CA VAL A 206 -1.62 0.95 12.74
C VAL A 206 -1.28 1.39 14.15
N ASP A 207 -0.16 2.07 14.31
CA ASP A 207 0.18 2.68 15.59
C ASP A 207 -0.83 3.78 15.93
N LYS A 208 -1.29 3.81 17.19
CA LYS A 208 -2.33 4.73 17.63
C LYS A 208 -1.92 6.20 17.51
N LYS A 209 -0.64 6.55 17.69
CA LYS A 209 -0.20 7.95 17.85
C LYS A 209 0.10 8.62 16.52
N TYR A 210 1.02 8.06 15.75
CA TYR A 210 1.50 8.57 14.49
C TYR A 210 0.65 8.13 13.30
N LYS A 211 -0.12 7.05 13.44
CA LYS A 211 -0.88 6.43 12.36
C LYS A 211 0.04 5.82 11.30
N ILE A 212 1.18 5.26 11.68
CA ILE A 212 2.07 4.49 10.80
C ILE A 212 1.58 3.05 10.78
N ILE A 213 1.57 2.43 9.60
CA ILE A 213 1.31 1.00 9.45
C ILE A 213 2.57 0.24 9.87
N ARG A 214 2.44 -0.68 10.82
CA ARG A 214 3.53 -1.48 11.40
C ARG A 214 3.57 -2.91 10.88
N LYS A 215 2.39 -3.49 10.70
CA LYS A 215 2.20 -4.82 10.14
C LYS A 215 1.01 -4.78 9.21
N PHE A 216 1.00 -5.67 8.23
CA PHE A 216 -0.14 -5.88 7.37
C PHE A 216 -0.15 -7.34 6.91
N GLU A 217 -1.33 -7.81 6.51
CA GLU A 217 -1.55 -9.13 5.93
C GLU A 217 -2.49 -8.98 4.73
N THR A 218 -2.20 -9.73 3.67
CA THR A 218 -2.96 -9.71 2.42
C THR A 218 -3.52 -11.09 2.12
N ASP A 219 -4.77 -11.15 1.70
CA ASP A 219 -5.44 -12.41 1.34
C ASP A 219 -6.60 -12.11 0.38
N THR A 220 -7.38 -13.11 0.02
CA THR A 220 -8.60 -12.99 -0.77
C THR A 220 -9.73 -12.35 0.06
N ALA A 221 -10.72 -11.72 -0.59
CA ALA A 221 -11.76 -10.98 0.12
C ALA A 221 -12.67 -11.83 1.03
N SER A 222 -12.77 -13.15 0.79
CA SER A 222 -13.62 -14.08 1.54
C SER A 222 -13.09 -14.44 2.92
N VAL A 223 -11.78 -14.33 3.17
CA VAL A 223 -11.17 -14.69 4.45
C VAL A 223 -11.71 -13.81 5.58
N GLY A 224 -11.90 -14.33 6.79
CA GLY A 224 -12.48 -13.58 7.91
C GLY A 224 -11.50 -12.55 8.47
N ASP A 225 -12.01 -11.40 8.92
CA ASP A 225 -11.16 -10.36 9.55
C ASP A 225 -10.39 -10.92 10.77
N GLY A 226 -11.00 -11.84 11.51
CA GLY A 226 -10.39 -12.49 12.67
C GLY A 226 -9.19 -13.38 12.33
N ASP A 227 -9.12 -13.94 11.12
CA ASP A 227 -8.10 -14.92 10.76
C ASP A 227 -6.72 -14.25 10.64
N HIS A 228 -6.68 -12.99 10.20
CA HIS A 228 -5.45 -12.21 10.10
C HIS A 228 -5.01 -11.57 11.43
N PHE A 229 -5.85 -11.62 12.47
CA PHE A 229 -5.61 -10.85 13.70
C PHE A 229 -4.24 -11.13 14.30
N ASN A 230 -3.86 -12.39 14.42
CA ASN A 230 -2.57 -12.77 15.02
C ASN A 230 -1.40 -12.42 14.10
N ALA A 231 -1.56 -12.55 12.77
CA ALA A 231 -0.53 -12.24 11.79
C ALA A 231 -0.16 -10.74 11.78
N VAL A 232 -1.13 -9.87 12.04
CA VAL A 232 -0.89 -8.42 12.05
C VAL A 232 -0.53 -7.86 13.43
N ILE A 233 -0.48 -8.65 14.51
CA ILE A 233 -0.03 -8.13 15.82
C ILE A 233 1.45 -7.73 15.73
N ASP A 234 1.77 -6.55 16.25
CA ASP A 234 3.15 -6.09 16.39
C ASP A 234 3.63 -6.40 17.82
N PRO A 235 4.48 -7.44 18.01
CA PRO A 235 4.99 -7.80 19.33
C PRO A 235 6.02 -6.78 19.86
N PHE A 236 6.56 -5.91 19.01
CA PHE A 236 7.52 -4.88 19.42
C PHE A 236 6.82 -3.60 19.91
N ASN A 237 5.48 -3.54 19.83
CA ASN A 237 4.73 -2.42 20.39
C ASN A 237 4.76 -2.49 21.92
N THR A 238 5.37 -1.50 22.55
CA THR A 238 5.54 -1.52 24.01
C THR A 238 4.24 -1.28 24.79
N SER A 239 3.15 -0.92 24.12
CA SER A 239 1.83 -0.83 24.75
C SER A 239 1.06 -2.12 24.58
N ALA A 240 0.50 -2.60 25.69
CA ALA A 240 -0.40 -3.75 25.71
C ALA A 240 -1.75 -3.49 25.03
N ASP A 241 -2.15 -2.24 24.73
CA ASP A 241 -3.50 -1.96 24.21
C ASP A 241 -3.67 -2.36 22.73
N VAL A 242 -4.63 -3.26 22.48
CA VAL A 242 -5.01 -3.72 21.13
C VAL A 242 -6.45 -3.33 20.81
N TYR A 243 -6.63 -2.46 19.83
CA TYR A 243 -7.93 -1.91 19.42
C TYR A 243 -8.44 -2.57 18.14
N ALA A 244 -9.65 -3.14 18.16
CA ALA A 244 -10.29 -3.71 16.96
C ALA A 244 -11.83 -3.59 16.98
N ASP A 245 -12.47 -3.89 15.84
CA ASP A 245 -13.91 -3.73 15.64
C ASP A 245 -14.76 -4.85 16.26
N ARG A 246 -16.09 -4.77 16.05
CA ARG A 246 -17.06 -5.74 16.57
C ARG A 246 -17.06 -7.09 15.82
N GLY A 247 -16.31 -7.22 14.74
CA GLY A 247 -16.04 -8.45 13.99
C GLY A 247 -14.88 -9.27 14.58
N TYR A 248 -14.01 -8.65 15.38
CA TYR A 248 -12.88 -9.32 16.04
C TYR A 248 -13.14 -9.97 17.43
N PRO A 249 -14.26 -9.87 18.15
CA PRO A 249 -14.39 -10.61 19.42
C PRO A 249 -14.50 -12.12 19.22
N SER A 250 -13.73 -12.91 19.98
CA SER A 250 -13.94 -14.36 20.16
C SER A 250 -13.39 -14.80 21.53
N LYS A 251 -13.92 -15.88 22.11
CA LYS A 251 -13.44 -16.41 23.39
C LYS A 251 -11.95 -16.78 23.32
N ALA A 252 -11.55 -17.45 22.25
CA ALA A 252 -10.15 -17.82 22.02
C ALA A 252 -9.24 -16.59 21.92
N ARG A 253 -9.70 -15.50 21.27
CA ARG A 253 -8.92 -14.26 21.14
C ARG A 253 -8.82 -13.51 22.46
N ASP A 254 -9.89 -13.49 23.25
CA ASP A 254 -9.86 -12.89 24.59
C ASP A 254 -8.86 -13.61 25.50
N GLN A 255 -8.81 -14.94 25.44
CA GLN A 255 -7.85 -15.75 26.16
C GLN A 255 -6.42 -15.53 25.66
N TRP A 256 -6.19 -15.60 24.35
CA TRP A 256 -4.88 -15.38 23.74
C TRP A 256 -4.32 -14.00 24.08
N LEU A 257 -5.13 -12.94 24.01
CA LEU A 257 -4.71 -11.59 24.40
C LEU A 257 -4.26 -11.54 25.86
N LYS A 258 -5.01 -12.19 26.76
CA LYS A 258 -4.67 -12.24 28.18
C LYS A 258 -3.35 -13.01 28.42
N GLU A 259 -3.19 -14.17 27.80
CA GLU A 259 -1.99 -15.01 27.92
C GLU A 259 -0.73 -14.30 27.38
N ASN A 260 -0.88 -13.47 26.34
CA ASN A 260 0.21 -12.70 25.75
C ASN A 260 0.37 -11.30 26.35
N GLY A 261 -0.30 -10.99 27.47
CA GLY A 261 -0.13 -9.73 28.20
C GLY A 261 -0.78 -8.50 27.55
N TYR A 262 -1.66 -8.68 26.56
CA TYR A 262 -2.37 -7.60 25.90
C TYR A 262 -3.65 -7.18 26.63
N ARG A 263 -3.91 -5.87 26.64
CA ARG A 263 -5.17 -5.28 27.08
C ARG A 263 -6.16 -5.26 25.92
N ASN A 264 -7.23 -6.02 26.09
CA ASN A 264 -8.30 -6.14 25.12
C ASN A 264 -9.12 -4.83 25.00
N GLN A 265 -8.90 -4.09 23.92
CA GLN A 265 -9.69 -2.93 23.50
C GLN A 265 -10.51 -3.23 22.23
N ILE A 266 -11.00 -4.46 22.10
CA ILE A 266 -11.89 -4.88 21.00
C ILE A 266 -13.33 -4.53 21.35
N GLN A 267 -14.08 -3.97 20.39
CA GLN A 267 -15.48 -3.62 20.60
C GLN A 267 -16.36 -4.85 20.82
N ARG A 268 -17.21 -4.85 21.84
CA ARG A 268 -18.13 -5.96 22.10
C ARG A 268 -19.25 -6.01 21.06
N LYS A 269 -19.66 -7.22 20.70
CA LYS A 269 -20.81 -7.48 19.83
C LYS A 269 -22.00 -7.94 20.68
N GLY A 270 -23.16 -7.29 20.49
CA GLY A 270 -24.41 -7.78 21.08
C GLY A 270 -24.89 -9.03 20.36
N GLN A 271 -25.71 -9.84 21.04
CA GLN A 271 -26.40 -10.98 20.43
C GLN A 271 -27.89 -10.64 20.26
N ALA A 272 -28.58 -11.34 19.37
CA ALA A 272 -30.00 -11.08 19.06
C ALA A 272 -30.88 -10.94 20.32
N ASN A 273 -30.65 -11.81 21.30
CA ASN A 273 -31.41 -11.84 22.56
C ASN A 273 -30.66 -11.24 23.76
N LYS A 274 -29.47 -10.65 23.53
CA LYS A 274 -28.65 -10.05 24.57
C LYS A 274 -27.99 -8.79 24.03
N PRO A 275 -28.73 -7.65 24.03
CA PRO A 275 -28.17 -6.38 23.60
C PRO A 275 -27.02 -5.95 24.52
N LEU A 276 -26.21 -5.02 24.01
CA LEU A 276 -25.12 -4.46 24.81
C LEU A 276 -25.68 -3.64 25.97
N SER A 277 -25.19 -3.89 27.18
CA SER A 277 -25.51 -3.02 28.32
C SER A 277 -24.95 -1.61 28.11
N GLU A 278 -25.50 -0.60 28.78
CA GLU A 278 -25.02 0.77 28.65
C GLU A 278 -23.51 0.90 28.91
N ALA A 279 -22.99 0.19 29.91
CA ALA A 279 -21.57 0.16 30.22
C ALA A 279 -20.73 -0.37 29.04
N GLN A 280 -21.23 -1.41 28.35
CA GLN A 280 -20.58 -1.94 27.15
C GLN A 280 -20.68 -0.97 25.97
N GLN A 281 -21.80 -0.27 25.82
CA GLN A 281 -21.97 0.76 24.80
C GLN A 281 -21.00 1.93 25.03
N ARG A 282 -20.89 2.44 26.27
CA ARG A 282 -19.92 3.47 26.66
C ARG A 282 -18.48 3.03 26.40
N ARG A 283 -18.12 1.78 26.73
CA ARG A 283 -16.81 1.19 26.38
C ARG A 283 -16.59 1.16 24.87
N ASN A 284 -17.56 0.66 24.11
CA ASN A 284 -17.47 0.59 22.65
C ASN A 284 -17.31 1.97 22.00
N HIS A 285 -17.98 2.99 22.54
CA HIS A 285 -17.86 4.37 22.09
C HIS A 285 -16.45 4.93 22.34
N ARG A 286 -15.86 4.69 23.52
CA ARG A 286 -14.47 5.06 23.83
C ARG A 286 -13.48 4.39 22.87
N ILE A 287 -13.66 3.11 22.59
CA ILE A 287 -12.84 2.36 21.63
C ILE A 287 -13.02 2.90 20.21
N ALA A 288 -14.26 3.19 19.80
CA ALA A 288 -14.57 3.74 18.47
C ALA A 288 -13.81 5.04 18.21
N LYS A 289 -13.78 5.98 19.17
CA LYS A 289 -13.02 7.24 19.05
C LYS A 289 -11.54 7.01 18.76
N THR A 290 -10.95 6.00 19.38
CA THR A 290 -9.54 5.66 19.12
C THR A 290 -9.38 5.01 17.74
N ARG A 291 -10.27 4.08 17.40
CA ARG A 291 -10.22 3.35 16.13
C ARG A 291 -10.47 4.23 14.91
N ALA A 292 -11.28 5.27 15.00
CA ALA A 292 -11.53 6.23 13.91
C ALA A 292 -10.24 6.84 13.32
N ARG A 293 -9.11 6.74 14.04
CA ARG A 293 -7.79 7.13 13.50
C ARG A 293 -7.38 6.29 12.28
N VAL A 294 -7.72 5.00 12.22
CA VAL A 294 -7.41 4.10 11.11
C VAL A 294 -8.18 4.47 9.84
N GLU A 295 -9.36 5.07 9.97
CA GLU A 295 -10.15 5.53 8.82
C GLU A 295 -9.38 6.56 7.99
N HIS A 296 -8.55 7.40 8.64
CA HIS A 296 -7.67 8.32 7.93
C HIS A 296 -6.60 7.60 7.10
N VAL A 297 -6.13 6.44 7.55
CA VAL A 297 -5.14 5.63 6.82
C VAL A 297 -5.78 5.16 5.51
N PHE A 298 -6.96 4.54 5.62
CA PHE A 298 -7.70 4.06 4.45
C PHE A 298 -8.19 5.20 3.55
N ALA A 299 -8.54 6.37 4.10
CA ALA A 299 -8.92 7.53 3.32
C ALA A 299 -7.73 8.07 2.50
N ILE A 300 -6.54 8.14 3.08
CA ILE A 300 -5.32 8.54 2.34
C ILE A 300 -4.98 7.49 1.28
N MET A 301 -5.12 6.19 1.58
CA MET A 301 -4.97 5.14 0.57
C MET A 301 -5.94 5.31 -0.58
N GLU A 302 -7.18 5.65 -0.30
CA GLU A 302 -8.19 5.92 -1.32
C GLU A 302 -7.88 7.18 -2.14
N GLN A 303 -7.28 8.21 -1.53
CA GLN A 303 -6.81 9.41 -2.24
C GLN A 303 -5.61 9.15 -3.16
N MET A 304 -4.85 8.05 -2.97
CA MET A 304 -3.76 7.65 -3.86
C MET A 304 -4.26 7.02 -5.17
N GLY A 305 -5.45 7.42 -5.64
CA GLY A 305 -6.07 6.96 -6.89
C GLY A 305 -7.07 5.80 -6.74
N GLY A 306 -7.60 5.59 -5.54
CA GLY A 306 -8.66 4.64 -5.23
C GLY A 306 -8.18 3.34 -4.59
N LYS A 307 -9.11 2.59 -3.99
CA LYS A 307 -8.84 1.28 -3.37
C LYS A 307 -8.81 0.12 -4.37
N MET A 308 -9.06 0.37 -5.65
CA MET A 308 -9.14 -0.68 -6.68
C MET A 308 -7.76 -1.02 -7.24
N ILE A 309 -7.43 -2.31 -7.32
CA ILE A 309 -6.26 -2.81 -8.05
C ILE A 309 -6.71 -3.50 -9.35
N ARG A 310 -5.86 -3.42 -10.38
CA ARG A 310 -6.11 -3.98 -11.73
C ARG A 310 -5.21 -5.17 -12.05
N THR A 311 -4.52 -5.69 -11.04
CA THR A 311 -3.65 -6.86 -11.17
C THR A 311 -4.48 -8.13 -11.17
N ILE A 312 -3.97 -9.17 -11.82
CA ILE A 312 -4.55 -10.50 -11.84
C ILE A 312 -3.63 -11.43 -11.05
N GLY A 313 -4.21 -12.14 -10.09
CA GLY A 313 -3.54 -13.15 -9.27
C GLY A 313 -3.00 -12.62 -7.94
N GLN A 314 -2.96 -13.51 -6.94
CA GLN A 314 -2.65 -13.21 -5.54
C GLN A 314 -1.29 -12.52 -5.38
N ALA A 315 -0.22 -13.07 -5.95
CA ALA A 315 1.12 -12.51 -5.78
C ALA A 315 1.24 -11.05 -6.25
N ARG A 316 0.56 -10.70 -7.36
CA ARG A 316 0.55 -9.31 -7.85
C ARG A 316 -0.35 -8.41 -7.02
N ALA A 317 -1.43 -8.95 -6.47
CA ALA A 317 -2.28 -8.23 -5.54
C ALA A 317 -1.54 -7.94 -4.23
N ASP A 318 -0.80 -8.91 -3.69
CA ASP A 318 0.07 -8.76 -2.52
C ASP A 318 1.11 -7.67 -2.75
N PHE A 319 1.78 -7.71 -3.91
CA PHE A 319 2.72 -6.67 -4.31
C PHE A 319 2.06 -5.28 -4.32
N ALA A 320 0.91 -5.15 -4.99
CA ALA A 320 0.21 -3.87 -5.10
C ALA A 320 -0.24 -3.33 -3.73
N MET A 321 -0.82 -4.17 -2.88
CA MET A 321 -1.27 -3.80 -1.53
C MET A 321 -0.10 -3.49 -0.60
N THR A 322 1.01 -4.22 -0.69
CA THR A 322 2.26 -3.90 0.02
C THR A 322 2.75 -2.52 -0.37
N MET A 323 2.80 -2.22 -1.69
CA MET A 323 3.21 -0.91 -2.17
C MET A 323 2.24 0.20 -1.76
N MET A 324 0.94 -0.06 -1.64
CA MET A 324 -0.03 0.90 -1.06
C MET A 324 0.32 1.23 0.39
N ALA A 325 0.61 0.23 1.22
CA ALA A 325 1.02 0.42 2.61
C ALA A 325 2.36 1.19 2.70
N THR A 326 3.33 0.84 1.87
CA THR A 326 4.63 1.53 1.79
C THR A 326 4.47 2.99 1.39
N CYS A 327 3.71 3.28 0.32
CA CYS A 327 3.48 4.66 -0.14
C CYS A 327 2.70 5.49 0.88
N TYR A 328 1.74 4.87 1.58
CA TYR A 328 1.07 5.52 2.70
C TYR A 328 2.09 5.95 3.78
N ASN A 329 2.96 5.04 4.22
CA ASN A 329 3.98 5.32 5.22
C ASN A 329 4.99 6.38 4.74
N LEU A 330 5.39 6.37 3.46
CA LEU A 330 6.25 7.41 2.87
C LEU A 330 5.59 8.80 2.94
N LYS A 331 4.34 8.94 2.49
CA LYS A 331 3.59 10.21 2.61
C LYS A 331 3.49 10.66 4.05
N ARG A 332 3.24 9.72 4.96
CA ARG A 332 3.11 10.01 6.39
C ARG A 332 4.43 10.46 7.00
N PHE A 333 5.54 9.84 6.60
CA PHE A 333 6.88 10.20 7.03
C PHE A 333 7.26 11.61 6.57
N VAL A 334 7.07 11.92 5.29
CA VAL A 334 7.30 13.28 4.76
C VAL A 334 6.43 14.30 5.48
N TYR A 335 5.15 13.99 5.73
CA TYR A 335 4.27 14.86 6.50
C TYR A 335 4.84 15.18 7.89
N PHE A 336 5.41 14.19 8.59
CA PHE A 336 6.04 14.45 9.89
C PHE A 336 7.23 15.40 9.78
N GLN A 337 8.10 15.19 8.79
CA GLN A 337 9.27 16.02 8.59
C GLN A 337 8.88 17.46 8.24
N LYS A 338 7.93 17.66 7.31
CA LYS A 338 7.46 18.99 6.92
C LYS A 338 6.81 19.77 8.05
N ASN A 339 6.06 19.09 8.92
CA ASN A 339 5.33 19.73 10.02
C ASN A 339 6.13 19.76 11.33
N GLY A 340 7.43 19.40 11.30
CA GLY A 340 8.27 19.37 12.49
C GLY A 340 7.74 18.46 13.60
N ILE A 341 6.96 17.42 13.25
CA ILE A 341 6.37 16.50 14.23
C ILE A 341 7.50 15.69 14.83
N LYS A 342 7.77 15.95 16.11
CA LYS A 342 8.78 15.22 16.85
C LYS A 342 8.24 13.86 17.32
N ALA A 343 9.12 12.87 17.31
CA ALA A 343 8.91 11.67 18.09
C ALA A 343 8.66 12.05 19.57
N PHE A 344 7.79 11.31 20.24
CA PHE A 344 7.28 11.62 21.57
C PHE A 344 8.19 11.13 22.68
#